data_AF-A0A7C6QUT6-F1
#
_entry.id   AF-A0A7C6QUT6-F1
#
_cell.length_a   1.000
_cell.length_b   1.000
_cell.length_c   1.000
_cell.angle_alpha   90.00
_cell.angle_beta   90.00
_cell.angle_gamma   90.00
#
_symmetry.space_group_name_H-M   'P 1'
#
loop_
_entity.id
_entity.type
_entity.pdbx_description
1 polymer ?
#
loop_
_entity_poly.entity_id
_entity_poly.type
_entity_poly.pdbx_seq_one_letter_code
_entity_poly.pdbx_strand_id
1 'polypeptide(L)' 'SLLLAIGNLLVLPSFSAYLAMNFTGSSTYTSFSGVIKEMKIAVPLIAISLIVGIVLLLINSIYV' A
#
# COMPACT_ATOMS: atom_id res chain seq x y z
N SER A 1 -21.06 -5.69 1.12
CA SER A 1 -21.27 -4.74 2.24
C SER A 1 -20.41 -3.51 2.02
N LEU A 2 -20.73 -2.37 2.64
CA LEU A 2 -19.91 -1.15 2.57
C LEU A 2 -18.47 -1.42 3.05
N LEU A 3 -18.31 -2.22 4.12
CA LEU A 3 -17.00 -2.63 4.65
C LEU A 3 -16.13 -3.37 3.63
N LEU A 4 -16.72 -4.27 2.82
CA LEU A 4 -15.99 -5.01 1.80
C LEU A 4 -15.45 -4.08 0.70
N ALA A 5 -16.26 -3.10 0.27
CA ALA A 5 -15.84 -2.11 -0.72
C ALA A 5 -14.66 -1.25 -0.21
N ILE A 6 -14.76 -0.77 1.04
CA ILE A 6 -13.69 0.03 1.66
C ILE A 6 -12.44 -0.82 1.88
N GLY A 7 -12.58 -2.05 2.35
CA GLY A 7 -11.46 -2.99 2.53
C GLY A 7 -10.70 -3.22 1.23
N ASN A 8 -11.41 -3.52 0.13
CA ASN A 8 -10.78 -3.69 -1.19
C ASN A 8 -10.12 -2.41 -1.72
N LEU A 9 -10.74 -1.25 -1.49
CA LEU A 9 -10.18 0.05 -1.86
C LEU A 9 -8.85 0.34 -1.14
N LEU A 10 -8.67 -0.18 0.08
CA LEU A 10 -7.44 0.01 0.84
C LEU A 10 -6.39 -1.04 0.49
N VAL A 11 -6.77 -2.31 0.29
CA VAL A 11 -5.83 -3.42 0.05
C VAL A 11 -5.29 -3.44 -1.37
N LEU A 12 -6.14 -3.29 -2.39
CA LEU A 12 -5.71 -3.46 -3.78
C LEU A 12 -4.68 -2.40 -4.22
N PRO A 13 -4.89 -1.09 -3.96
CA PRO A 13 -3.93 -0.07 -4.36
C PRO A 13 -2.65 -0.11 -3.53
N SER A 14 -2.73 -0.43 -2.23
CA SER A 14 -1.54 -0.53 -1.39
C SER A 14 -0.64 -1.70 -1.81
N PHE A 15 -1.23 -2.86 -2.14
CA PHE A 15 -0.49 -3.98 -2.68
C PHE A 15 0.12 -3.67 -4.05
N SER A 16 -0.66 -3.06 -4.95
CA SER A 16 -0.16 -2.63 -6.27
C SER A 16 0.96 -1.58 -6.17
N ALA A 17 0.84 -0.62 -5.25
CA ALA A 17 1.84 0.42 -5.03
C ALA A 17 3.17 -0.15 -4.50
N TYR A 18 3.09 -1.12 -3.57
CA TYR A 18 4.28 -1.82 -3.07
C TYR A 18 5.00 -2.56 -4.20
N LEU A 19 4.26 -3.27 -5.04
CA LEU A 19 4.83 -3.96 -6.20
C LEU A 19 5.43 -2.97 -7.20
N ALA A 20 4.74 -1.86 -7.48
CA ALA A 20 5.20 -0.81 -8.39
C ALA A 20 6.55 -0.20 -7.94
N MET A 21 6.79 -0.06 -6.64
CA MET A 21 8.09 0.43 -6.12
C MET A 21 9.26 -0.48 -6.47
N ASN A 22 9.05 -1.78 -6.67
CA ASN A 22 10.12 -2.68 -7.10
C ASN A 22 10.51 -2.46 -8.56
N PHE A 23 9.65 -1.80 -9.35
CA PHE A 23 9.94 -1.40 -10.73
C PHE A 23 10.47 0.04 -10.84
N THR A 24 10.55 0.78 -9.72
CA THR A 24 11.18 2.09 -9.71
C THR A 24 12.69 1.95 -9.45
N GLY A 25 13.51 2.26 -10.46
CA GLY A 25 14.97 2.21 -10.36
C GLY A 25 15.69 2.70 -11.62
N SER A 26 16.48 3.77 -11.45
CA SER A 26 17.56 4.29 -12.32
C SER A 26 17.23 4.98 -13.66
N SER A 27 16.29 5.93 -13.66
CA SER A 27 16.52 7.07 -14.58
C SER A 27 17.79 7.81 -14.12
N THR A 28 18.62 8.32 -15.05
CA THR A 28 19.86 9.06 -14.75
C THR A 28 19.67 10.31 -13.86
N TYR A 29 18.42 10.67 -13.55
CA TYR A 29 18.03 11.84 -12.77
C TYR A 29 17.62 11.53 -11.32
N THR A 30 17.46 10.27 -10.92
CA THR A 30 17.08 9.90 -9.54
C THR A 30 18.27 9.35 -8.76
N SER A 31 18.74 10.11 -7.78
CA SER A 31 19.80 9.67 -6.87
C SER A 31 19.29 8.62 -5.86
N PHE A 32 20.16 7.69 -5.46
CA PHE A 32 19.84 6.67 -4.46
C PHE A 32 19.36 7.29 -3.13
N SER A 33 19.94 8.43 -2.73
CA SER A 33 19.51 9.18 -1.54
C SER A 33 18.12 9.79 -1.67
N GLY A 34 17.71 10.21 -2.88
CA GLY A 34 16.35 10.69 -3.16
C GLY A 34 15.32 9.57 -3.00
N VAL A 35 15.59 8.41 -3.60
CA VAL A 35 14.71 7.24 -3.52
C VAL A 35 14.53 6.77 -2.07
N ILE A 36 15.61 6.68 -1.28
CA ILE A 36 15.52 6.33 0.15
C ILE A 36 14.62 7.32 0.90
N LYS A 37 14.74 8.63 0.61
CA LYS A 37 13.93 9.65 1.27
C LYS A 37 12.44 9.50 0.93
N GLU A 38 12.10 9.20 -0.32
CA GLU A 38 10.72 8.96 -0.76
C GLU A 38 10.17 7.66 -0.17
N MET A 39 10.92 6.57 -0.25
CA MET A 39 10.50 5.25 0.26
C MET A 39 10.32 5.26 1.78
N LYS A 40 11.12 6.03 2.53
CA LYS A 40 11.00 6.15 4.00
C LYS A 40 9.62 6.66 4.43
N ILE A 41 8.94 7.42 3.57
CA ILE A 41 7.58 7.93 3.81
C ILE A 41 6.53 7.01 3.16
N ALA A 42 6.78 6.58 1.93
CA ALA A 42 5.78 5.87 1.14
C ALA A 42 5.55 4.42 1.63
N VAL A 43 6.61 3.69 2.00
CA VAL A 43 6.51 2.31 2.50
C VAL A 43 5.68 2.20 3.77
N PRO A 44 5.90 2.99 4.84
CA PRO A 44 5.07 2.88 6.03
C PRO A 44 3.60 3.26 5.77
N LEU A 45 3.34 4.23 4.89
CA LEU A 45 1.97 4.62 4.54
C LEU A 45 1.23 3.48 3.80
N ILE A 46 1.91 2.80 2.88
CA ILE A 46 1.39 1.62 2.18
C ILE A 46 1.09 0.48 3.17
N ALA A 47 2.02 0.22 4.10
CA ALA A 47 1.85 -0.83 5.10
C ALA A 47 0.64 -0.56 6.01
N ILE A 48 0.46 0.67 6.48
CA ILE A 48 -0.70 1.06 7.30
C ILE A 48 -2.00 0.87 6.51
N SER A 49 -2.06 1.34 5.26
CA SER A 49 -3.24 1.17 4.41
C SER A 49 -3.60 -0.30 4.22
N LEU A 50 -2.59 -1.15 3.98
CA LEU A 50 -2.79 -2.57 3.77
C LEU A 50 -3.29 -3.28 5.04
N ILE A 51 -2.70 -2.96 6.20
CA ILE A 51 -3.13 -3.51 7.49
C ILE A 51 -4.57 -3.11 7.81
N VAL A 52 -4.92 -1.82 7.66
CA VAL A 52 -6.28 -1.33 7.93
C VAL A 52 -7.29 -2.00 6.99
N GLY A 53 -6.96 -2.14 5.71
CA GLY A 53 -7.80 -2.82 4.73
C GLY A 53 -8.04 -4.29 5.07
N ILE A 54 -7.00 -5.03 5.48
CA ILE A 54 -7.12 -6.44 5.91
C ILE A 54 -8.02 -6.57 7.15
N VAL A 55 -7.83 -5.70 8.15
CA VAL A 55 -8.67 -5.71 9.36
C VAL A 55 -10.14 -5.48 9.02
N LEU A 56 -10.44 -4.54 8.12
CA LEU A 56 -11.80 -4.28 7.66
C LEU A 56 -12.42 -5.48 6.93
N LEU A 57 -11.64 -6.18 6.10
CA LEU A 57 -12.10 -7.40 5.41
C LEU A 57 -12.33 -8.56 6.38
N LEU A 58 -11.47 -8.72 7.39
CA LEU A 58 -11.63 -9.74 8.44
C LEU A 58 -12.90 -9.49 9.27
N ILE A 59 -13.12 -8.24 9.69
CA ILE A 59 -14.37 -7.85 10.36
C ILE A 59 -15.55 -8.18 9.44
N ASN A 60 -15.48 -7.85 8.15
CA ASN A 60 -16.57 -8.18 7.25
C ASN A 60 -16.83 -9.69 7.14
N SER A 61 -15.79 -10.52 7.12
CA SER A 61 -15.92 -11.99 7.04
C SER A 61 -16.42 -12.67 8.31
N ILE A 62 -16.31 -12.01 9.47
CA ILE A 62 -16.78 -12.58 10.75
C ILE A 62 -18.26 -12.24 10.99
N TYR A 63 -18.70 -11.06 10.56
CA TYR A 63 -20.06 -10.56 10.78
C TYR A 63 -21.05 -10.90 9.66
N VAL A 64 -20.56 -11.32 8.48
CA VAL A 64 -21.36 -11.78 7.33
C VAL A 64 -21.19 -13.28 7.21
#